data_AF-A0A5S4HJE5-F1
#
_entry.id   AF-A0A5S4HJE5-F1
#
_cell.length_a   1.000
_cell.length_b   1.000
_cell.length_c   1.000
_cell.angle_alpha   90.00
_cell.angle_beta   90.00
_cell.angle_gamma   90.00
#
_symmetry.space_group_name_H-M   'P 1'
#
loop_
_entity.id
_entity.type
_entity.pdbx_description
1 polymer ?
#
loop_
_entity_poly.entity_id
_entity_poly.type
_entity_poly.pdbx_seq_one_letter_code
_entity_poly.pdbx_strand_id
1 'polypeptide(L)'
;MRYRIVLMRGPQIHAAVDLLGRPPFGPLVRALVGEAQYDPQVAAALNERFIAPQEAKTVARLEKAREQGQISPDFDLDLAMAILSGPLSFRYLITNEQLTHTYVDRVLEALFAGLPLRAGQEV
;
A
#
# COMPACT_ATOMS: atom_id res chain seq x y z
N MET A 1 6.24 -24.02 2.12
CA MET A 1 5.39 -22.96 1.53
C MET A 1 5.63 -21.54 2.08
N ARG A 2 6.43 -21.33 3.14
CA ARG A 2 6.66 -20.01 3.78
C ARG A 2 7.64 -19.07 3.05
N TYR A 3 8.29 -19.51 1.97
CA TYR A 3 9.34 -18.75 1.28
C TYR A 3 8.86 -17.93 0.05
N ARG A 4 7.59 -18.05 -0.37
CA ARG A 4 7.05 -17.40 -1.59
C ARG A 4 6.58 -15.95 -1.41
N ILE A 5 6.51 -15.43 -0.17
CA ILE A 5 6.05 -14.05 0.15
C ILE A 5 7.24 -13.07 0.28
N VAL A 6 8.49 -13.57 0.28
CA VAL A 6 9.68 -12.78 0.61
C VAL A 6 9.96 -11.66 -0.39
N LEU A 7 9.53 -11.79 -1.64
CA LEU A 7 9.83 -10.78 -2.67
C LEU A 7 9.06 -9.47 -2.47
N MET A 8 7.92 -9.49 -1.74
CA MET A 8 7.10 -8.30 -1.51
C MET A 8 7.24 -7.66 -0.13
N ARG A 9 7.91 -8.32 0.82
CA ARG A 9 8.46 -7.65 2.03
C ARG A 9 9.72 -6.86 1.67
N GLY A 10 9.66 -6.11 0.58
CA GLY A 10 10.80 -5.42 0.02
C GLY A 10 11.13 -4.14 0.80
N PRO A 11 12.41 -3.72 0.82
CA PRO A 11 12.85 -2.49 1.50
C PRO A 11 12.14 -1.21 1.03
N GLN A 12 11.46 -1.25 -0.13
CA GLN A 12 10.76 -0.09 -0.67
C GLN A 12 9.59 0.37 0.22
N ILE A 13 8.74 -0.55 0.69
CA ILE A 13 7.55 -0.14 1.44
C ILE A 13 7.93 0.32 2.85
N HIS A 14 8.96 -0.30 3.44
CA HIS A 14 9.56 0.16 4.69
C HIS A 14 10.23 1.53 4.53
N ALA A 15 10.96 1.77 3.43
CA ALA A 15 11.52 3.09 3.15
C ALA A 15 10.43 4.18 3.03
N ALA A 16 9.25 3.86 2.49
CA ALA A 16 8.12 4.78 2.44
C ALA A 16 7.57 5.07 3.84
N VAL A 17 7.43 4.05 4.70
CA VAL A 17 7.04 4.22 6.11
C VAL A 17 8.04 5.10 6.84
N ASP A 18 9.32 4.82 6.69
CA ASP A 18 10.43 5.57 7.28
C ASP A 18 10.41 7.05 6.87
N LEU A 19 10.19 7.32 5.58
CA LEU A 19 10.10 8.68 5.06
C LEU A 19 8.89 9.44 5.64
N LEU A 20 7.72 8.81 5.64
CA LEU A 20 6.48 9.41 6.13
C LEU A 20 6.42 9.56 7.66
N GLY A 21 7.24 8.79 8.38
CA GLY A 21 7.38 8.86 9.84
C GLY A 21 8.28 9.99 10.33
N ARG A 22 9.01 10.67 9.44
CA ARG A 22 10.02 11.67 9.81
C ARG A 22 9.61 13.09 9.39
N PRO A 23 9.80 14.11 10.25
CA PRO A 23 9.73 15.50 9.82
C PRO A 23 10.87 15.85 8.82
N PRO A 24 10.64 16.79 7.88
CA PRO A 24 9.37 17.49 7.63
C PRO A 24 8.41 16.70 6.73
N PHE A 25 8.84 15.56 6.18
CA PHE A 25 8.13 14.84 5.13
C PHE A 25 6.72 14.39 5.54
N GLY A 26 6.57 13.79 6.72
CA GLY A 26 5.27 13.31 7.16
C GLY A 26 4.20 14.42 7.23
N PRO A 27 4.43 15.48 8.02
CA PRO A 27 3.53 16.64 8.07
C PRO A 27 3.29 17.28 6.69
N LEU A 28 4.32 17.39 5.86
CA LEU A 28 4.20 17.98 4.52
C LEU A 28 3.27 17.17 3.61
N VAL A 29 3.41 15.84 3.58
CA VAL A 29 2.53 14.97 2.78
C VAL A 29 1.08 15.08 3.23
N ARG A 30 0.82 15.12 4.54
CA ARG A 30 -0.54 15.33 5.08
C ARG A 30 -1.12 16.67 4.64
N ALA A 31 -0.33 17.74 4.69
CA ALA A 31 -0.76 19.07 4.26
C ALA A 31 -1.09 19.08 2.75
N LEU A 32 -0.23 18.49 1.92
CA LEU A 32 -0.47 18.39 0.47
C LEU A 32 -1.72 17.59 0.13
N VAL A 33 -1.95 16.47 0.82
CA VAL A 33 -3.17 15.66 0.63
C VAL A 33 -4.42 16.43 1.08
N GLY A 34 -4.32 17.19 2.17
CA GLY A 34 -5.39 18.06 2.64
C GLY A 34 -5.74 19.14 1.63
N GLU A 35 -4.74 19.85 1.12
CA GLU A 35 -4.93 20.90 0.09
C GLU A 35 -5.50 20.34 -1.21
N ALA A 36 -5.05 19.15 -1.63
CA ALA A 36 -5.58 18.46 -2.80
C ALA A 36 -7.08 18.17 -2.76
N GLN A 37 -7.73 18.24 -1.58
CA GLN A 37 -9.19 18.11 -1.49
C GLN A 37 -9.94 19.37 -1.95
N TYR A 38 -9.26 20.51 -2.00
CA TYR A 38 -9.86 21.82 -2.31
C TYR A 38 -9.30 22.42 -3.61
N ASP A 39 -8.04 22.13 -3.95
CA ASP A 39 -7.39 22.62 -5.18
C ASP A 39 -7.10 21.49 -6.18
N PRO A 40 -7.82 21.43 -7.32
CA PRO A 40 -7.58 20.44 -8.36
C PRO A 40 -6.17 20.48 -8.98
N GLN A 41 -5.51 21.63 -9.00
CA GLN A 41 -4.14 21.73 -9.51
C GLN A 41 -3.15 21.07 -8.55
N VAL A 42 -3.36 21.24 -7.24
CA VAL A 42 -2.57 20.54 -6.22
C VAL A 42 -2.83 19.04 -6.28
N ALA A 43 -4.08 18.61 -6.44
CA ALA A 43 -4.42 17.20 -6.63
C ALA A 43 -3.72 16.58 -7.85
N ALA A 44 -3.77 17.27 -8.99
CA ALA A 44 -3.11 16.81 -10.21
C ALA A 44 -1.60 16.71 -10.03
N ALA A 45 -0.96 17.74 -9.45
CA ALA A 45 0.48 17.76 -9.21
C ALA A 45 0.91 16.67 -8.20
N LEU A 46 0.14 16.47 -7.12
CA LEU A 46 0.39 15.42 -6.14
C LEU A 46 0.29 14.04 -6.79
N ASN A 47 -0.74 13.82 -7.63
CA ASN A 47 -0.91 12.56 -8.32
C ASN A 47 0.23 12.28 -9.30
N GLU A 48 0.51 13.23 -10.21
CA GLU A 48 1.51 13.10 -11.26
C GLU A 48 2.93 12.92 -10.70
N ARG A 49 3.29 13.73 -9.70
CA ARG A 49 4.69 13.81 -9.23
C ARG A 49 5.01 12.85 -8.10
N PHE A 50 4.01 12.36 -7.38
CA PHE A 50 4.24 11.55 -6.18
C PHE A 50 3.47 10.23 -6.19
N ILE A 51 2.15 10.22 -6.40
CA ILE A 51 1.35 9.00 -6.24
C ILE A 51 1.59 8.03 -7.41
N ALA A 52 1.35 8.48 -8.64
CA ALA A 52 1.44 7.63 -9.84
C ALA A 52 2.84 6.98 -10.04
N PRO A 53 3.98 7.69 -9.80
CA PRO A 53 5.29 7.05 -9.88
C PRO A 53 5.51 5.93 -8.85
N GLN A 54 4.91 6.05 -7.65
CA GLN A 54 5.07 5.05 -6.58
C GLN A 54 4.15 3.85 -6.82
N GLU A 55 2.95 4.10 -7.32
CA GLU A 55 2.02 3.08 -7.80
C GLU A 55 2.64 2.27 -8.93
N ALA A 56 3.14 2.91 -9.98
CA ALA A 56 3.79 2.23 -11.11
C ALA A 56 4.95 1.33 -10.68
N LYS A 57 5.77 1.77 -9.72
CA LYS A 57 6.86 0.95 -9.14
C LYS A 57 6.34 -0.27 -8.37
N THR A 58 5.17 -0.16 -7.76
CA THR A 58 4.57 -1.23 -6.97
C THR A 58 3.90 -2.24 -7.90
N VAL A 59 3.16 -1.77 -8.89
CA VAL A 59 2.57 -2.58 -9.97
C VAL A 59 3.65 -3.36 -10.73
N ALA A 60 4.77 -2.71 -11.10
CA ALA A 60 5.87 -3.41 -11.77
C ALA A 60 6.46 -4.57 -10.91
N ARG A 61 6.42 -4.46 -9.58
CA ARG A 61 6.84 -5.55 -8.68
C ARG A 61 5.80 -6.67 -8.61
N LEU A 62 4.52 -6.32 -8.56
CA LEU A 62 3.40 -7.26 -8.64
C LEU A 62 3.46 -8.06 -9.94
N GLU A 63 3.68 -7.38 -11.06
CA GLU A 63 3.84 -7.99 -12.38
C GLU A 63 4.99 -9.00 -12.41
N LYS A 64 6.18 -8.61 -11.93
CA LYS A 64 7.31 -9.53 -11.84
C LYS A 64 7.02 -10.74 -10.94
N ALA A 65 6.29 -10.55 -9.84
CA ALA A 65 5.88 -11.65 -8.97
C ALA A 65 4.87 -12.58 -9.68
N ARG A 66 3.98 -12.04 -10.51
CA ARG A 66 3.06 -12.79 -11.37
C ARG A 66 3.80 -13.62 -12.42
N GLU A 67 4.75 -13.02 -13.13
CA GLU A 67 5.61 -13.72 -14.10
C GLU A 67 6.40 -14.88 -13.48
N GLN A 68 6.79 -14.74 -12.21
CA GLN A 68 7.49 -15.79 -11.43
C GLN A 68 6.54 -16.85 -10.85
N GLY A 69 5.24 -16.77 -11.13
CA GLY A 69 4.22 -17.67 -10.59
C GLY A 69 3.99 -17.52 -9.08
N GLN A 70 4.37 -16.38 -8.48
CA GLN A 70 4.10 -16.09 -7.07
C GLN A 70 2.68 -15.55 -6.85
N ILE A 71 2.12 -14.89 -7.86
CA ILE A 71 0.74 -14.38 -7.90
C ILE A 71 -0.02 -15.12 -9.01
N SER A 72 -1.30 -15.39 -8.79
CA SER A 72 -2.15 -15.99 -9.82
C SER A 72 -2.17 -15.13 -11.08
N PRO A 73 -2.10 -15.71 -12.30
CA PRO A 73 -2.18 -14.94 -13.54
C PRO A 73 -3.49 -14.15 -13.67
N ASP A 74 -4.58 -14.66 -13.06
CA ASP A 74 -5.91 -14.07 -13.12
C ASP A 74 -6.20 -13.08 -11.96
N PHE A 75 -5.22 -12.82 -11.09
CA PHE A 75 -5.42 -11.88 -9.99
C PHE A 75 -5.41 -10.44 -10.50
N ASP A 76 -6.42 -9.67 -10.08
CA ASP A 76 -6.54 -8.25 -10.38
C ASP A 76 -5.47 -7.45 -9.60
N LEU A 77 -4.49 -6.91 -10.31
CA LEU A 77 -3.41 -6.13 -9.72
C LEU A 77 -3.87 -4.74 -9.28
N ASP A 78 -4.91 -4.18 -9.89
CA ASP A 78 -5.49 -2.90 -9.48
C ASP A 78 -6.22 -3.07 -8.14
N LEU A 79 -6.93 -4.20 -7.97
CA LEU A 79 -7.48 -4.58 -6.67
C LEU A 79 -6.38 -4.78 -5.61
N ALA A 80 -5.26 -5.41 -5.98
CA ALA A 80 -4.11 -5.55 -5.08
C ALA A 80 -3.62 -4.18 -4.57
N MET A 81 -3.51 -3.21 -5.48
CA MET A 81 -3.11 -1.84 -5.18
C MET A 81 -4.14 -1.13 -4.31
N ALA A 82 -5.44 -1.29 -4.58
CA ALA A 82 -6.50 -0.69 -3.76
C ALA A 82 -6.47 -1.22 -2.32
N ILE A 83 -6.33 -2.55 -2.15
CA ILE A 83 -6.23 -3.18 -0.83
C ILE A 83 -4.94 -2.78 -0.11
N LEU A 84 -3.83 -2.56 -0.82
CA LEU A 84 -2.60 -2.09 -0.20
C LEU A 84 -2.70 -0.63 0.24
N SER A 85 -3.18 0.24 -0.64
CA SER A 85 -3.26 1.69 -0.40
C SER A 85 -4.30 2.08 0.63
N GLY A 86 -5.46 1.41 0.64
CA GLY A 86 -6.60 1.76 1.49
C GLY A 86 -6.28 1.80 3.00
N PRO A 87 -5.82 0.70 3.61
CA PRO A 87 -5.50 0.64 5.04
C PRO A 87 -4.38 1.60 5.43
N LEU A 88 -3.36 1.77 4.57
CA LEU A 88 -2.25 2.68 4.83
C LEU A 88 -2.70 4.14 4.84
N SER A 89 -3.48 4.54 3.84
CA SER A 89 -4.07 5.89 3.76
C SER A 89 -5.06 6.13 4.89
N PHE A 90 -5.90 5.15 5.23
CA PHE A 90 -6.85 5.27 6.34
C PHE A 90 -6.13 5.48 7.68
N ARG A 91 -5.16 4.62 8.00
CA ARG A 91 -4.37 4.74 9.24
C ARG A 91 -3.58 6.05 9.28
N TYR A 92 -2.93 6.38 8.17
CA TYR A 92 -2.09 7.56 8.11
C TYR A 92 -2.93 8.82 8.13
N LEU A 93 -3.79 9.05 7.15
CA LEU A 93 -4.47 10.32 6.93
C LEU A 93 -5.73 10.50 7.77
N ILE A 94 -6.50 9.44 7.99
CA ILE A 94 -7.82 9.53 8.64
C ILE A 94 -7.71 9.37 10.14
N THR A 95 -7.09 8.28 10.63
CA THR A 95 -6.94 8.07 12.08
C THR A 95 -5.75 8.80 12.69
N ASN A 96 -4.90 9.42 11.85
CA ASN A 96 -3.69 10.13 12.26
C ASN A 96 -2.72 9.25 13.08
N GLU A 97 -2.75 7.93 12.86
CA GLU A 97 -1.84 7.00 13.50
C GLU A 97 -0.52 6.88 12.73
N GLN A 98 0.55 6.51 13.44
CA GLN A 98 1.83 6.23 12.80
C GLN A 98 1.75 4.94 11.98
N LEU A 99 2.33 5.00 10.78
CA LEU A 99 2.66 3.81 10.01
C LEU A 99 3.91 3.16 10.63
N THR A 100 3.88 1.85 10.79
CA THR A 100 5.02 1.07 11.29
C THR A 100 5.33 -0.06 10.32
N HIS A 101 6.57 -0.53 10.29
CA HIS A 101 6.96 -1.68 9.46
C HIS A 101 6.10 -2.90 9.80
N THR A 102 5.84 -3.15 11.09
CA THR A 102 4.96 -4.23 11.54
C THR A 102 3.53 -4.10 11.04
N TYR A 103 2.96 -2.89 11.00
CA TYR A 103 1.62 -2.69 10.45
C TYR A 103 1.57 -2.99 8.96
N VAL A 104 2.54 -2.47 8.20
CA VAL A 104 2.64 -2.74 6.76
C VAL A 104 2.83 -4.21 6.47
N ASP A 105 3.70 -4.90 7.21
CA ASP A 105 3.93 -6.34 7.05
C ASP A 105 2.65 -7.15 7.27
N ARG A 106 1.81 -6.75 8.24
CA ARG A 106 0.50 -7.37 8.50
C ARG A 106 -0.49 -7.12 7.36
N VAL A 107 -0.50 -5.92 6.77
CA VAL A 107 -1.34 -5.60 5.61
C VAL A 107 -0.93 -6.47 4.40
N LEU A 108 0.37 -6.57 4.13
CA LEU A 108 0.89 -7.42 3.06
C LEU A 108 0.58 -8.90 3.30
N GLU A 109 0.76 -9.38 4.53
CA GLU A 109 0.42 -10.76 4.88
C GLU A 109 -1.07 -11.04 4.68
N ALA A 110 -1.95 -10.13 5.07
CA ALA A 110 -3.39 -10.26 4.85
C ALA A 110 -3.76 -10.23 3.36
N LEU A 111 -3.13 -9.35 2.56
CA LEU A 111 -3.34 -9.28 1.12
C LEU A 111 -2.97 -10.60 0.44
N PHE A 112 -1.83 -11.20 0.79
CA PHE A 112 -1.35 -12.42 0.14
C PHE A 112 -1.93 -13.72 0.69
N ALA A 113 -2.21 -13.77 1.99
CA ALA A 113 -2.85 -14.94 2.59
C ALA A 113 -4.36 -15.00 2.28
N GLY A 114 -4.96 -13.85 1.94
CA GLY A 114 -6.40 -13.67 1.89
C GLY A 114 -7.02 -13.68 3.28
N LEU A 115 -8.30 -13.30 3.36
CA LEU A 115 -9.08 -13.41 4.60
C LEU A 115 -9.56 -14.85 4.78
N PRO A 116 -9.23 -15.54 5.88
CA PRO A 116 -9.77 -16.86 6.16
C PRO A 116 -11.26 -16.72 6.53
N LEU A 117 -12.14 -16.93 5.55
CA LEU A 117 -13.56 -17.09 5.79
C LEU A 117 -13.78 -18.45 6.44
N ARG A 118 -14.27 -18.46 7.69
CA ARG A 118 -14.85 -19.66 8.28
C ARG A 118 -16.32 -19.65 7.94
N ALA A 119 -16.79 -20.69 7.24
CA ALA A 119 -18.22 -20.94 7.18
C ALA A 119 -18.70 -21.04 8.63
N GLY A 120 -19.57 -20.12 9.04
CA GLY A 120 -20.21 -20.22 10.34
C GLY A 120 -20.91 -21.58 10.40
N GLN A 121 -20.72 -22.31 11.50
CA GLN A 121 -21.70 -23.32 11.84
C GLN A 121 -22.99 -22.54 12.09
N GLU A 122 -23.97 -22.69 11.18
CA GLU A 122 -25.33 -22.24 11.42
C GLU A 122 -25.74 -22.78 12.79
N VAL A 123 -26.12 -21.87 13.70
CA VAL A 123 -26.71 -22.19 15.01
C VAL A 123 -28.22 -22.21 14.84
#